data_AF-A0A946VJT5-F1
#
_entry.id   AF-A0A946VJT5-F1
#
_cell.length_a   1.000
_cell.length_b   1.000
_cell.length_c   1.000
_cell.angle_alpha   90.00
_cell.angle_beta   90.00
_cell.angle_gamma   90.00
#
_symmetry.space_group_name_H-M   'P 1'
#
loop_
_entity.id
_entity.type
_entity.pdbx_description
1 polymer ?
#
loop_
_entity_poly.entity_id
_entity_poly.type
_entity_poly.pdbx_seq_one_letter_code
_entity_poly.pdbx_strand_id
1 'polypeptide(L)'
;WQAWEKSGDHAGKELWKEFDATCEKAYKPCGEYFKKLKLQRRENLKQRNAIIDRINARFETTDWKAPDWRDIDKFIRQTRRDFHNTGNIDYKHRKSLSKALDEALERFEHHLSHERERSLRLREKLIADIEALGSMENPHEAMHQLEVLKKQWTITVTAKRNVENRLWKRFQDACNDIYRKRDAARKQNDAERNENLKKKKTLIGELSGATTAADEELLANVTLLARIRERWQEIGRVPRKEEAQLDKRWRAAQQQFHKALAAAESRAWASELKNISRRAALCYQWEQAALTDSGIDANNARAEWDALPALNSAHAEALEQRFQLALSRPDDATLANNLETKQVACLKLEVLLELESPPEYQDARMAYQVERLSASIKKETDKQQSVEDLLLTVLTTGAVPAEAAATIEQRIENCLAGYRNRS
;
A
#
# COMPACT_ATOMS: atom_id res chain seq x y z
N TRP A 1 -83.25 73.53 13.32
CA TRP A 1 -84.12 73.32 14.50
C TRP A 1 -83.90 74.34 15.61
N GLN A 2 -82.72 74.49 16.23
CA GLN A 2 -82.46 75.62 17.16
C GLN A 2 -82.68 77.01 16.52
N ALA A 3 -82.58 77.13 15.19
CA ALA A 3 -82.96 78.32 14.44
C ALA A 3 -84.48 78.50 14.21
N TRP A 4 -85.30 77.45 14.38
CA TRP A 4 -86.76 77.43 14.18
C TRP A 4 -87.57 77.61 15.48
N GLU A 5 -86.96 77.40 16.64
CA GLU A 5 -87.64 77.47 17.96
C GLU A 5 -88.10 78.89 18.36
N LYS A 6 -87.69 79.92 17.61
CA LYS A 6 -88.06 81.32 17.84
C LYS A 6 -89.47 81.71 17.33
N SER A 7 -90.19 80.83 16.62
CA SER A 7 -91.49 81.17 15.99
C SER A 7 -92.74 80.79 16.80
N GLY A 8 -92.62 80.21 18.00
CA GLY A 8 -93.73 80.04 18.94
C GLY A 8 -94.81 79.00 18.56
N ASP A 9 -94.54 78.09 17.63
CA ASP A 9 -95.50 77.07 17.18
C ASP A 9 -95.35 75.76 17.99
N HIS A 10 -96.45 75.30 18.63
CA HIS A 10 -96.46 74.10 19.48
C HIS A 10 -96.17 72.81 18.69
N ALA A 11 -96.49 72.78 17.39
CA ALA A 11 -96.20 71.65 16.50
C ALA A 11 -94.68 71.42 16.30
N GLY A 12 -93.87 72.49 16.39
CA GLY A 12 -92.41 72.40 16.30
C GLY A 12 -91.75 71.74 17.52
N LYS A 13 -92.33 71.91 18.72
CA LYS A 13 -91.79 71.28 19.94
C LYS A 13 -92.00 69.76 19.96
N GLU A 14 -93.15 69.27 19.50
CA GLU A 14 -93.43 67.83 19.42
C GLU A 14 -92.58 67.15 18.34
N LEU A 15 -92.47 67.74 17.15
CA LEU A 15 -91.58 67.24 16.08
C LEU A 15 -90.09 67.26 16.48
N TRP A 16 -89.65 68.26 17.24
CA TRP A 16 -88.29 68.28 17.78
C TRP A 16 -88.05 67.17 18.80
N LYS A 17 -88.99 66.93 19.73
CA LYS A 17 -88.89 65.80 20.67
C LYS A 17 -88.83 64.46 19.95
N GLU A 18 -89.64 64.26 18.89
CA GLU A 18 -89.61 63.05 18.08
C GLU A 18 -88.29 62.91 17.30
N PHE A 19 -87.78 63.99 16.70
CA PHE A 19 -86.50 64.01 16.02
C PHE A 19 -85.33 63.73 16.98
N ASP A 20 -85.30 64.39 18.14
CA ASP A 20 -84.27 64.22 19.16
C ASP A 20 -84.31 62.80 19.73
N ALA A 21 -85.49 62.28 20.06
CA ALA A 21 -85.67 60.88 20.47
C ALA A 21 -85.21 59.88 19.39
N THR A 22 -85.44 60.18 18.10
CA THR A 22 -84.97 59.35 16.99
C THR A 22 -83.46 59.43 16.81
N CYS A 23 -82.86 60.61 16.97
CA CYS A 23 -81.40 60.82 16.95
C CYS A 23 -80.71 60.14 18.13
N GLU A 24 -81.26 60.25 19.35
CA GLU A 24 -80.79 59.54 20.53
C GLU A 24 -80.86 58.02 20.33
N LYS A 25 -81.96 57.52 19.77
CA LYS A 25 -82.12 56.10 19.43
C LYS A 25 -81.13 55.64 18.37
N ALA A 26 -80.83 56.47 17.36
CA ALA A 26 -79.82 56.19 16.34
C ALA A 26 -78.37 56.28 16.87
N TYR A 27 -78.10 57.16 17.83
CA TYR A 27 -76.77 57.36 18.42
C TYR A 27 -76.46 56.41 19.58
N LYS A 28 -77.48 55.86 20.26
CA LYS A 28 -77.30 54.91 21.38
C LYS A 28 -76.38 53.73 21.05
N PRO A 29 -76.50 53.04 19.89
CA PRO A 29 -75.54 52.00 19.48
C PRO A 29 -74.11 52.52 19.31
N CYS A 30 -73.93 53.75 18.81
CA CYS A 30 -72.62 54.39 18.68
C CYS A 30 -72.01 54.69 20.05
N GLY A 31 -72.81 55.24 20.98
CA GLY A 31 -72.39 55.47 22.36
C GLY A 31 -71.99 54.18 23.09
N GLU A 32 -72.76 53.10 22.93
CA GLU A 32 -72.42 51.78 23.47
C GLU A 32 -71.15 51.18 22.82
N TYR A 33 -70.99 51.34 21.50
CA TYR A 33 -69.78 50.96 20.78
C TYR A 33 -68.55 51.70 21.30
N PHE A 34 -68.61 53.03 21.46
CA PHE A 34 -67.48 53.81 21.98
C PHE A 34 -67.18 53.50 23.46
N LYS A 35 -68.19 53.18 24.28
CA LYS A 35 -67.99 52.66 25.65
C LYS A 35 -67.25 51.32 25.63
N LYS A 36 -67.68 50.37 24.79
CA LYS A 36 -67.00 49.08 24.60
C LYS A 36 -65.56 49.26 24.11
N LEU A 37 -65.34 50.15 23.14
CA LEU A 37 -64.02 50.44 22.58
C LEU A 37 -63.09 51.09 23.63
N LYS A 38 -63.61 51.98 24.48
CA LYS A 38 -62.85 52.56 25.60
C LYS A 38 -62.47 51.50 26.64
N LEU A 39 -63.38 50.56 26.93
CA LEU A 39 -63.09 49.42 27.80
C LEU A 39 -62.04 48.49 27.20
N GLN A 40 -62.17 48.13 25.91
CA GLN A 40 -61.18 47.32 25.18
C GLN A 40 -59.80 47.98 25.18
N ARG A 41 -59.70 49.28 24.90
CA ARG A 41 -58.41 50.00 24.94
C ARG A 41 -57.80 50.02 26.34
N ARG A 42 -58.61 50.09 27.40
CA ARG A 42 -58.14 49.99 28.80
C ARG A 42 -57.66 48.58 29.12
N GLU A 43 -58.33 47.55 28.62
CA GLU A 43 -57.92 46.16 28.81
C GLU A 43 -56.64 45.83 28.03
N ASN A 44 -56.56 46.24 26.76
CA ASN A 44 -55.35 46.13 25.95
C ASN A 44 -54.17 46.86 26.60
N LEU A 45 -54.40 48.01 27.24
CA LEU A 45 -53.38 48.73 28.00
C LEU A 45 -52.87 47.90 29.19
N LYS A 46 -53.77 47.27 29.97
CA LYS A 46 -53.38 46.38 31.08
C LYS A 46 -52.58 45.18 30.58
N GLN A 47 -53.03 44.54 29.51
CA GLN A 47 -52.34 43.39 28.91
C GLN A 47 -50.95 43.76 28.40
N ARG A 48 -50.79 44.91 27.73
CA ARG A 48 -49.46 45.40 27.31
C ARG A 48 -48.52 45.69 28.48
N ASN A 49 -49.03 46.27 29.58
CA ASN A 49 -48.24 46.46 30.79
C ASN A 49 -47.83 45.12 31.41
N ALA A 50 -48.76 44.18 31.57
CA ALA A 50 -48.47 42.85 32.11
C ALA A 50 -47.43 42.09 31.28
N ILE A 51 -47.41 42.30 29.96
CA ILE A 51 -46.37 41.76 29.07
C ILE A 51 -44.99 42.36 29.40
N ILE A 52 -44.90 43.68 29.59
CA ILE A 52 -43.65 44.35 29.97
C ILE A 52 -43.18 43.88 31.36
N ASP A 53 -44.09 43.77 32.31
CA ASP A 53 -43.79 43.25 33.65
C ASP A 53 -43.26 41.80 33.58
N ARG A 54 -43.83 40.97 32.70
CA ARG A 54 -43.34 39.62 32.42
C ARG A 54 -41.92 39.62 31.85
N ILE A 55 -41.61 40.54 30.92
CA ILE A 55 -40.25 40.68 30.37
C ILE A 55 -39.27 41.03 31.48
N ASN A 56 -39.59 42.03 32.29
CA ASN A 56 -38.73 42.49 33.37
C ASN A 56 -38.53 41.40 34.43
N ALA A 57 -39.60 40.74 34.88
CA ALA A 57 -39.51 39.65 35.84
C ALA A 57 -38.67 38.48 35.31
N ARG A 58 -38.81 38.15 34.01
CA ARG A 58 -37.96 37.12 33.39
C ARG A 58 -36.49 37.53 33.37
N PHE A 59 -36.19 38.81 33.10
CA PHE A 59 -34.82 39.29 33.12
C PHE A 59 -34.17 39.12 34.50
N GLU A 60 -34.86 39.56 35.55
CA GLU A 60 -34.35 39.51 36.92
C GLU A 60 -34.18 38.07 37.45
N THR A 61 -35.01 37.14 36.97
CA THR A 61 -34.97 35.73 37.37
C THR A 61 -34.03 34.87 36.51
N THR A 62 -33.44 35.42 35.44
CA THR A 62 -32.54 34.68 34.55
C THR A 62 -31.15 34.57 35.16
N ASP A 63 -30.61 33.35 35.25
CA ASP A 63 -29.20 33.14 35.59
C ASP A 63 -28.30 33.45 34.37
N TRP A 64 -27.72 34.64 34.38
CA TRP A 64 -26.81 35.09 33.33
C TRP A 64 -25.43 34.41 33.35
N LYS A 65 -25.13 33.57 34.35
CA LYS A 65 -23.91 32.74 34.37
C LYS A 65 -24.08 31.43 33.60
N ALA A 66 -25.27 30.86 33.59
CA ALA A 66 -25.61 29.64 32.85
C ALA A 66 -26.96 29.75 32.10
N PRO A 67 -27.10 30.71 31.15
CA PRO A 67 -28.36 30.98 30.48
C PRO A 67 -28.75 29.90 29.46
N ASP A 68 -30.04 29.55 29.40
CA ASP A 68 -30.61 28.82 28.27
C ASP A 68 -30.95 29.80 27.13
N TRP A 69 -29.98 29.97 26.24
CA TRP A 69 -30.07 30.90 25.12
C TRP A 69 -31.23 30.63 24.16
N ARG A 70 -31.61 29.36 23.97
CA ARG A 70 -32.70 28.99 23.06
C ARG A 70 -34.05 29.35 23.66
N ASP A 71 -34.21 29.10 24.96
CA ASP A 71 -35.41 29.50 25.69
C ASP A 71 -35.57 31.02 25.74
N ILE A 72 -34.48 31.75 26.02
CA ILE A 72 -34.48 33.23 26.04
C ILE A 72 -34.88 33.82 24.68
N ASP A 73 -34.27 33.38 23.57
CA ASP A 73 -34.64 33.85 22.23
C ASP A 73 -36.10 33.52 21.88
N LYS A 74 -36.58 32.32 22.23
CA LYS A 74 -37.98 31.92 22.04
C LYS A 74 -38.93 32.82 22.85
N PHE A 75 -38.61 33.10 24.12
CA PHE A 75 -39.39 33.96 25.00
C PHE A 75 -39.52 35.38 24.44
N ILE A 76 -38.42 35.97 23.97
CA ILE A 76 -38.42 37.33 23.40
C ILE A 76 -39.25 37.38 22.12
N ARG A 77 -39.09 36.41 21.21
CA ARG A 77 -39.88 36.33 19.98
C ARG A 77 -41.37 36.18 20.28
N GLN A 78 -41.73 35.32 21.23
CA GLN A 78 -43.13 35.15 21.64
C GLN A 78 -43.68 36.44 22.24
N THR A 79 -42.93 37.09 23.12
CA THR A 79 -43.42 38.27 23.82
C THR A 79 -43.59 39.48 22.90
N ARG A 80 -42.73 39.64 21.89
CA ARG A 80 -42.92 40.63 20.82
C ARG A 80 -44.20 40.38 20.02
N ARG A 81 -44.50 39.11 19.70
CA ARG A 81 -45.76 38.72 19.03
C ARG A 81 -46.97 39.01 19.91
N ASP A 82 -46.93 38.59 21.17
CA ASP A 82 -48.02 38.80 22.13
C ASP A 82 -48.35 40.30 22.27
N PHE A 83 -47.31 41.14 22.41
CA PHE A 83 -47.48 42.59 22.53
C PHE A 83 -48.11 43.22 21.28
N HIS A 84 -47.68 42.78 20.10
CA HIS A 84 -48.24 43.25 18.83
C HIS A 84 -49.71 42.82 18.67
N ASN A 85 -50.05 41.60 19.08
CA ASN A 85 -51.39 41.01 18.94
C ASN A 85 -52.42 41.56 19.93
N THR A 86 -52.00 42.28 20.99
CA THR A 86 -52.88 42.81 22.06
C THR A 86 -53.85 43.91 21.56
N GLY A 87 -53.75 44.37 20.31
CA GLY A 87 -54.70 45.34 19.73
C GLY A 87 -54.46 46.80 20.17
N ASN A 88 -55.37 47.71 19.77
CA ASN A 88 -55.16 49.16 19.90
C ASN A 88 -55.33 49.71 21.33
N ILE A 89 -54.56 50.76 21.63
CA ILE A 89 -54.61 51.51 22.90
C ILE A 89 -54.76 53.02 22.64
N ASP A 90 -55.07 53.77 23.69
CA ASP A 90 -55.13 55.24 23.69
C ASP A 90 -53.77 55.86 23.31
N TYR A 91 -53.79 56.89 22.47
CA TYR A 91 -52.60 57.50 21.88
C TYR A 91 -51.64 58.03 22.94
N LYS A 92 -52.17 58.55 24.06
CA LYS A 92 -51.36 59.14 25.14
C LYS A 92 -50.40 58.14 25.80
N HIS A 93 -50.70 56.84 25.77
CA HIS A 93 -49.87 55.79 26.36
C HIS A 93 -48.93 55.12 25.36
N ARG A 94 -49.16 55.28 24.04
CA ARG A 94 -48.40 54.56 22.99
C ARG A 94 -46.90 54.79 23.07
N LYS A 95 -46.47 56.05 23.15
CA LYS A 95 -45.05 56.42 23.18
C LYS A 95 -44.35 55.87 24.42
N SER A 96 -44.98 56.03 25.59
CA SER A 96 -44.42 55.55 26.86
C SER A 96 -44.28 54.03 26.89
N LEU A 97 -45.29 53.29 26.39
CA LEU A 97 -45.24 51.83 26.34
C LEU A 97 -44.25 51.29 25.32
N SER A 98 -44.14 51.94 24.15
CA SER A 98 -43.11 51.58 23.18
C SER A 98 -41.74 51.71 23.82
N LYS A 99 -41.46 52.87 24.43
CA LYS A 99 -40.19 53.11 25.12
C LYS A 99 -39.91 52.08 26.21
N ALA A 100 -40.89 51.78 27.07
CA ALA A 100 -40.72 50.79 28.15
C ALA A 100 -40.50 49.36 27.61
N LEU A 101 -41.18 48.99 26.52
CA LEU A 101 -40.94 47.72 25.83
C LEU A 101 -39.54 47.67 25.22
N ASP A 102 -39.13 48.73 24.54
CA ASP A 102 -37.83 48.84 23.88
C ASP A 102 -36.70 48.73 24.91
N GLU A 103 -36.77 49.47 26.02
CA GLU A 103 -35.82 49.40 27.14
C GLU A 103 -35.76 48.00 27.76
N ALA A 104 -36.91 47.36 28.00
CA ALA A 104 -36.95 46.01 28.57
C ALA A 104 -36.35 44.96 27.62
N LEU A 105 -36.59 45.08 26.31
CA LEU A 105 -36.05 44.19 25.29
C LEU A 105 -34.57 44.44 25.00
N GLU A 106 -34.10 45.68 25.10
CA GLU A 106 -32.71 46.07 24.86
C GLU A 106 -31.76 45.39 25.86
N ARG A 107 -32.19 45.24 27.12
CA ARG A 107 -31.43 44.48 28.15
C ARG A 107 -31.15 43.05 27.71
N PHE A 108 -32.15 42.36 27.15
CA PHE A 108 -31.95 41.02 26.60
C PHE A 108 -31.12 41.02 25.31
N GLU A 109 -31.35 42.00 24.44
CA GLU A 109 -30.60 42.15 23.19
C GLU A 109 -29.10 42.32 23.44
N HIS A 110 -28.71 43.06 24.49
CA HIS A 110 -27.31 43.19 24.91
C HIS A 110 -26.67 41.83 25.15
N HIS A 111 -27.27 40.96 25.99
CA HIS A 111 -26.75 39.62 26.23
C HIS A 111 -26.80 38.70 25.00
N LEU A 112 -27.89 38.75 24.22
CA LEU A 112 -28.03 37.94 23.01
C LEU A 112 -27.03 38.35 21.92
N SER A 113 -26.71 39.63 21.80
CA SER A 113 -25.73 40.13 20.85
C SER A 113 -24.33 39.63 21.19
N HIS A 114 -23.93 39.69 22.46
CA HIS A 114 -22.66 39.15 22.93
C HIS A 114 -22.55 37.62 22.73
N GLU A 115 -23.60 36.86 23.02
CA GLU A 115 -23.59 35.42 22.75
C GLU A 115 -23.59 35.10 21.25
N ARG A 116 -24.31 35.88 20.41
CA ARG A 116 -24.22 35.75 18.94
C ARG A 116 -22.79 35.95 18.46
N GLU A 117 -22.11 37.00 18.93
CA GLU A 117 -20.72 37.27 18.58
C GLU A 117 -19.78 36.16 19.07
N ARG A 118 -19.99 35.62 20.28
CA ARG A 118 -19.24 34.48 20.79
C ARG A 118 -19.46 33.23 19.92
N SER A 119 -20.72 32.90 19.61
CA SER A 119 -21.09 31.76 18.77
C SER A 119 -20.52 31.88 17.35
N LEU A 120 -20.56 33.07 16.76
CA LEU A 120 -19.96 33.34 15.46
C LEU A 120 -18.45 33.14 15.50
N ARG A 121 -17.75 33.75 16.48
CA ARG A 121 -16.29 33.58 16.65
C ARG A 121 -15.88 32.11 16.84
N LEU A 122 -16.64 31.35 17.63
CA LEU A 122 -16.35 29.92 17.83
C LEU A 122 -16.51 29.12 16.53
N ARG A 123 -17.56 29.40 15.75
CA ARG A 123 -17.78 28.73 14.46
C ARG A 123 -16.80 29.17 13.39
N GLU A 124 -16.38 30.43 13.38
CA GLU A 124 -15.30 30.93 12.52
C GLU A 124 -13.97 30.28 12.85
N LYS A 125 -13.63 30.18 14.15
CA LYS A 125 -12.45 29.45 14.60
C LYS A 125 -12.52 27.97 14.21
N LEU A 126 -13.66 27.32 14.42
CA LEU A 126 -13.86 25.92 14.06
C LEU A 126 -13.64 25.67 12.57
N ILE A 127 -14.13 26.57 11.71
CA ILE A 127 -13.88 26.50 10.27
C ILE A 127 -12.38 26.68 9.97
N ALA A 128 -11.72 27.65 10.60
CA ALA A 128 -10.29 27.86 10.41
C ALA A 128 -9.45 26.65 10.87
N ASP A 129 -9.83 26.02 11.99
CA ASP A 129 -9.20 24.80 12.49
C ASP A 129 -9.39 23.64 11.48
N ILE A 130 -10.56 23.49 10.86
CA ILE A 130 -10.81 22.52 9.79
C ILE A 130 -10.00 22.84 8.53
N GLU A 131 -9.96 24.11 8.11
CA GLU A 131 -9.16 24.57 6.95
C GLU A 131 -7.67 24.24 7.16
N ALA A 132 -7.15 24.40 8.39
CA ALA A 132 -5.77 24.08 8.75
C ALA A 132 -5.43 22.58 8.66
N LEU A 133 -6.41 21.68 8.84
CA LEU A 133 -6.21 20.24 8.62
C LEU A 133 -5.76 19.92 7.19
N GLY A 134 -6.07 20.81 6.24
CA GLY A 134 -5.68 20.66 4.84
C GLY A 134 -4.16 20.68 4.61
N SER A 135 -3.38 21.23 5.53
CA SER A 135 -1.92 21.32 5.44
C SER A 135 -1.20 20.21 6.19
N MET A 136 -1.93 19.30 6.85
CA MET A 136 -1.33 18.20 7.58
C MET A 136 -0.74 17.15 6.63
N GLU A 137 0.47 16.70 6.93
CA GLU A 137 1.16 15.66 6.14
C GLU A 137 0.46 14.30 6.25
N ASN A 138 -0.12 13.99 7.40
CA ASN A 138 -0.78 12.71 7.67
C ASN A 138 -2.29 12.80 7.37
N PRO A 139 -2.79 12.23 6.25
CA PRO A 139 -4.20 12.35 5.88
C PRO A 139 -5.13 11.56 6.79
N HIS A 140 -4.63 10.52 7.47
CA HIS A 140 -5.41 9.74 8.42
C HIS A 140 -5.69 10.55 9.69
N GLU A 141 -4.66 11.21 10.22
CA GLU A 141 -4.79 12.07 11.39
C GLU A 141 -5.70 13.27 11.08
N ALA A 142 -5.53 13.91 9.92
CA ALA A 142 -6.41 14.98 9.46
C ALA A 142 -7.88 14.54 9.40
N MET A 143 -8.15 13.31 8.94
CA MET A 143 -9.51 12.75 8.89
C MET A 143 -10.09 12.49 10.30
N HIS A 144 -9.27 12.01 11.23
CA HIS A 144 -9.69 11.81 12.61
C HIS A 144 -10.05 13.14 13.29
N GLN A 145 -9.19 14.15 13.15
CA GLN A 145 -9.44 15.49 13.70
C GLN A 145 -10.67 16.15 13.07
N LEU A 146 -10.90 15.96 11.77
CA LEU A 146 -12.12 16.44 11.11
C LEU A 146 -13.39 15.90 11.79
N GLU A 147 -13.45 14.59 12.09
CA GLU A 147 -14.63 14.00 12.75
C GLU A 147 -14.82 14.48 14.20
N VAL A 148 -13.74 14.91 14.87
CA VAL A 148 -13.82 15.57 16.18
C VAL A 148 -14.38 16.99 16.02
N LEU A 149 -13.80 17.80 15.14
CA LEU A 149 -14.19 19.19 14.92
C LEU A 149 -15.62 19.32 14.41
N LYS A 150 -16.07 18.44 13.49
CA LYS A 150 -17.45 18.46 12.98
C LYS A 150 -18.50 18.32 14.08
N LYS A 151 -18.21 17.57 15.15
CA LYS A 151 -19.12 17.40 16.29
C LYS A 151 -19.24 18.66 17.15
N GLN A 152 -18.29 19.59 17.06
CA GLN A 152 -18.30 20.84 17.81
C GLN A 152 -19.16 21.93 17.15
N TRP A 153 -19.64 21.71 15.91
CA TRP A 153 -20.51 22.65 15.23
C TRP A 153 -21.85 22.78 15.94
N THR A 154 -22.05 23.89 16.64
CA THR A 154 -23.26 24.16 17.42
C THR A 154 -23.72 25.60 17.22
N ILE A 155 -25.04 25.78 17.17
CA ILE A 155 -25.68 27.09 17.12
C ILE A 155 -26.38 27.31 18.47
N THR A 156 -25.86 28.26 19.25
CA THR A 156 -26.44 28.68 20.53
C THR A 156 -27.52 29.74 20.30
N VAL A 157 -27.18 30.83 19.60
CA VAL A 157 -28.11 31.86 19.13
C VAL A 157 -27.94 32.07 17.63
N THR A 158 -29.06 32.05 16.90
CA THR A 158 -29.05 32.24 15.43
C THR A 158 -28.70 33.68 15.06
N ALA A 159 -27.72 33.86 14.18
CA ALA A 159 -27.38 35.15 13.58
C ALA A 159 -28.30 35.48 12.39
N LYS A 160 -27.99 36.56 11.67
CA LYS A 160 -28.71 36.92 10.43
C LYS A 160 -28.56 35.79 9.39
N ARG A 161 -29.64 35.48 8.67
CA ARG A 161 -29.71 34.37 7.70
C ARG A 161 -28.56 34.34 6.69
N ASN A 162 -28.13 35.49 6.20
CA ASN A 162 -27.02 35.60 5.25
C ASN A 162 -25.67 35.18 5.87
N VAL A 163 -25.42 35.56 7.13
CA VAL A 163 -24.22 35.16 7.88
C VAL A 163 -24.22 33.66 8.15
N GLU A 164 -25.37 33.13 8.59
CA GLU A 164 -25.56 31.68 8.83
C GLU A 164 -25.29 30.87 7.56
N ASN A 165 -25.91 31.25 6.44
CA ASN A 165 -25.70 30.59 5.16
C ASN A 165 -24.23 30.63 4.71
N ARG A 166 -23.55 31.77 4.91
CA ARG A 166 -22.13 31.93 4.55
C ARG A 166 -21.23 31.03 5.39
N LEU A 167 -21.43 31.00 6.72
CA LEU A 167 -20.64 30.16 7.62
C LEU A 167 -20.90 28.68 7.35
N TRP A 168 -22.16 28.29 7.18
CA TRP A 168 -22.51 26.91 6.85
C TRP A 168 -21.87 26.45 5.54
N LYS A 169 -21.92 27.29 4.50
CA LYS A 169 -21.26 27.00 3.22
C LYS A 169 -19.75 26.84 3.39
N ARG A 170 -19.07 27.78 4.06
CA ARG A 170 -17.62 27.67 4.34
C ARG A 170 -17.27 26.40 5.12
N PHE A 171 -18.07 26.05 6.13
CA PHE A 171 -17.90 24.82 6.88
C PHE A 171 -18.00 23.57 6.00
N GLN A 172 -19.03 23.50 5.14
CA GLN A 172 -19.19 22.39 4.20
C GLN A 172 -18.05 22.31 3.19
N ASP A 173 -17.65 23.45 2.62
CA ASP A 173 -16.56 23.54 1.66
C ASP A 173 -15.24 23.07 2.29
N ALA A 174 -14.93 23.54 3.51
CA ALA A 174 -13.74 23.11 4.25
C ALA A 174 -13.74 21.60 4.53
N CYS A 175 -14.87 21.03 4.96
CA CYS A 175 -14.99 19.57 5.15
C CYS A 175 -14.79 18.80 3.84
N ASN A 176 -15.42 19.26 2.75
CA ASN A 176 -15.35 18.63 1.44
C ASN A 176 -13.92 18.60 0.89
N ASP A 177 -13.15 19.65 1.11
CA ASP A 177 -11.76 19.72 0.66
C ASP A 177 -10.87 18.68 1.36
N ILE A 178 -11.09 18.40 2.65
CA ILE A 178 -10.39 17.30 3.35
C ILE A 178 -10.78 15.93 2.77
N TYR A 179 -12.06 15.69 2.50
CA TYR A 179 -12.50 14.43 1.87
C TYR A 179 -11.91 14.26 0.45
N ARG A 180 -11.90 15.33 -0.36
CA ARG A 180 -11.29 15.33 -1.69
C ARG A 180 -9.80 14.99 -1.63
N LYS A 181 -9.05 15.60 -0.72
CA LYS A 181 -7.62 15.30 -0.51
C LYS A 181 -7.39 13.84 -0.13
N ARG A 182 -8.17 13.30 0.82
CA ARG A 182 -8.12 11.87 1.18
C ARG A 182 -8.35 10.97 -0.03
N ASP A 183 -9.40 11.26 -0.81
CA ASP A 183 -9.77 10.42 -1.94
C ASP A 183 -8.75 10.50 -3.07
N ALA A 184 -8.16 11.67 -3.31
CA ALA A 184 -7.05 11.84 -4.23
C ALA A 184 -5.83 11.01 -3.79
N ALA A 185 -5.44 11.09 -2.51
CA ALA A 185 -4.31 10.32 -1.96
C ALA A 185 -4.55 8.81 -2.04
N ARG A 186 -5.79 8.35 -1.79
CA ARG A 186 -6.17 6.93 -1.96
C ARG A 186 -6.03 6.48 -3.41
N LYS A 187 -6.58 7.26 -4.36
CA LYS A 187 -6.48 6.96 -5.79
C LYS A 187 -5.03 6.92 -6.27
N GLN A 188 -4.20 7.86 -5.81
CA GLN A 188 -2.77 7.89 -6.14
C GLN A 188 -2.04 6.66 -5.61
N ASN A 189 -2.23 6.31 -4.33
CA ASN A 189 -1.64 5.11 -3.73
C ASN A 189 -2.09 3.82 -4.43
N ASP A 190 -3.36 3.73 -4.85
CA ASP A 190 -3.87 2.56 -5.57
C ASP A 190 -3.30 2.49 -7.00
N ALA A 191 -3.15 3.63 -7.68
CA ALA A 191 -2.51 3.71 -8.98
C ALA A 191 -1.04 3.27 -8.90
N GLU A 192 -0.27 3.77 -7.91
CA GLU A 192 1.12 3.38 -7.66
C GLU A 192 1.25 1.88 -7.39
N ARG A 193 0.39 1.32 -6.53
CA ARG A 193 0.37 -0.14 -6.27
C ARG A 193 0.10 -0.94 -7.53
N ASN A 194 -0.84 -0.50 -8.37
CA ASN A 194 -1.15 -1.15 -9.64
C ASN A 194 0.02 -1.05 -10.64
N GLU A 195 0.74 0.06 -10.66
CA GLU A 195 1.95 0.20 -11.46
C GLU A 195 3.07 -0.73 -10.97
N ASN A 196 3.30 -0.79 -9.66
CA ASN A 196 4.23 -1.73 -9.04
C ASN A 196 3.89 -3.18 -9.37
N LEU A 197 2.59 -3.54 -9.37
CA LEU A 197 2.13 -4.86 -9.77
C LEU A 197 2.49 -5.17 -11.24
N LYS A 198 2.31 -4.20 -12.15
CA LYS A 198 2.70 -4.37 -13.56
C LYS A 198 4.21 -4.58 -13.68
N LYS A 199 5.02 -3.74 -13.03
CA LYS A 199 6.49 -3.86 -13.03
C LYS A 199 6.95 -5.23 -12.53
N LYS A 200 6.39 -5.70 -11.40
CA LYS A 200 6.69 -7.04 -10.87
C LYS A 200 6.24 -8.17 -11.79
N LYS A 201 5.09 -8.05 -12.46
CA LYS A 201 4.65 -9.02 -13.48
C LYS A 201 5.60 -9.04 -14.70
N THR A 202 6.12 -7.89 -15.13
CA THR A 202 7.13 -7.82 -16.19
C THR A 202 8.42 -8.54 -15.79
N LEU A 203 8.93 -8.34 -14.57
CA LEU A 203 10.13 -9.04 -14.08
C LEU A 203 9.97 -10.56 -14.05
N ILE A 204 8.79 -11.05 -13.67
CA ILE A 204 8.47 -12.48 -13.75
C ILE A 204 8.51 -12.96 -15.20
N GLY A 205 7.92 -12.18 -16.13
CA GLY A 205 7.94 -12.48 -17.56
C GLY A 205 9.35 -12.50 -18.16
N GLU A 206 10.21 -11.54 -17.80
CA GLU A 206 11.62 -11.50 -18.20
C GLU A 206 12.36 -12.76 -17.73
N LEU A 207 12.19 -13.15 -16.46
CA LEU A 207 12.85 -14.33 -15.89
C LEU A 207 12.33 -15.63 -16.51
N SER A 208 11.01 -15.76 -16.69
CA SER A 208 10.40 -16.93 -17.34
C SER A 208 10.75 -17.03 -18.82
N GLY A 209 10.89 -15.91 -19.54
CA GLY A 209 11.31 -15.90 -20.94
C GLY A 209 12.75 -16.37 -21.12
N ALA A 210 13.63 -16.04 -20.18
CA ALA A 210 15.02 -16.49 -20.22
C ALA A 210 15.16 -18.01 -20.12
N THR A 211 14.19 -18.74 -19.54
CA THR A 211 14.29 -20.20 -19.40
C THR A 211 14.18 -20.96 -20.72
N THR A 212 13.73 -20.30 -21.80
CA THR A 212 13.62 -20.89 -23.14
C THR A 212 14.75 -20.46 -24.08
N ALA A 213 15.73 -19.70 -23.58
CA ALA A 213 16.91 -19.30 -24.33
C ALA A 213 17.78 -20.53 -24.68
N ALA A 214 18.66 -20.37 -25.66
CA ALA A 214 19.68 -21.36 -25.95
C ALA A 214 20.63 -21.53 -24.75
N ASP A 215 21.24 -22.72 -24.61
CA ASP A 215 22.12 -23.02 -23.47
C ASP A 215 23.27 -22.01 -23.34
N GLU A 216 23.90 -21.62 -24.45
CA GLU A 216 24.97 -20.62 -24.48
C GLU A 216 24.53 -19.28 -23.89
N GLU A 217 23.33 -18.80 -24.24
CA GLU A 217 22.78 -17.54 -23.73
C GLU A 217 22.42 -17.65 -22.25
N LEU A 218 21.90 -18.80 -21.82
CA LEU A 218 21.55 -19.05 -20.43
C LEU A 218 22.80 -19.07 -19.53
N LEU A 219 23.85 -19.75 -19.98
CA LEU A 219 25.15 -19.82 -19.30
C LEU A 219 25.87 -18.45 -19.29
N ALA A 220 25.74 -17.66 -20.36
CA ALA A 220 26.25 -16.29 -20.39
C ALA A 220 25.52 -15.35 -19.40
N ASN A 221 24.29 -15.71 -18.99
CA ASN A 221 23.41 -14.90 -18.16
C ASN A 221 23.16 -15.48 -16.76
N VAL A 222 24.10 -16.22 -16.18
CA VAL A 222 24.03 -16.78 -14.82
C VAL A 222 23.63 -15.75 -13.74
N THR A 223 23.98 -14.47 -13.91
CA THR A 223 23.65 -13.38 -12.97
C THR A 223 22.28 -12.72 -13.19
N LEU A 224 21.52 -13.13 -14.21
CA LEU A 224 20.22 -12.52 -14.55
C LEU A 224 19.24 -12.55 -13.36
N LEU A 225 19.13 -13.68 -12.67
CA LEU A 225 18.27 -13.81 -11.50
C LEU A 225 18.66 -12.82 -10.38
N ALA A 226 19.94 -12.61 -10.14
CA ALA A 226 20.41 -11.66 -9.13
C ALA A 226 20.01 -10.22 -9.48
N ARG A 227 20.23 -9.81 -10.75
CA ARG A 227 19.83 -8.49 -11.27
C ARG A 227 18.31 -8.26 -11.20
N ILE A 228 17.51 -9.27 -11.58
CA ILE A 228 16.04 -9.18 -11.49
C ILE A 228 15.59 -9.13 -10.03
N ARG A 229 16.24 -9.87 -9.12
CA ARG A 229 15.93 -9.85 -7.69
C ARG A 229 16.18 -8.47 -7.07
N GLU A 230 17.24 -7.77 -7.48
CA GLU A 230 17.50 -6.40 -7.05
C GLU A 230 16.36 -5.45 -7.47
N ARG A 231 16.04 -5.42 -8.77
CA ARG A 231 14.90 -4.66 -9.31
C ARG A 231 13.57 -5.02 -8.62
N TRP A 232 13.38 -6.28 -8.24
CA TRP A 232 12.19 -6.73 -7.52
C TRP A 232 12.05 -6.11 -6.13
N GLN A 233 13.16 -5.95 -5.40
CA GLN A 233 13.16 -5.37 -4.05
C GLN A 233 12.98 -3.85 -4.07
N GLU A 234 13.47 -3.18 -5.13
CA GLU A 234 13.26 -1.73 -5.33
C GLU A 234 11.80 -1.38 -5.60
N ILE A 235 11.03 -2.29 -6.20
CA ILE A 235 9.61 -2.06 -6.46
C ILE A 235 8.81 -2.16 -5.14
N GLY A 236 8.09 -1.08 -4.84
CA GLY A 236 7.25 -0.96 -3.66
C GLY A 236 6.06 -1.94 -3.57
N ARG A 237 5.10 -1.59 -2.72
CA ARG A 237 3.96 -2.44 -2.40
C ARG A 237 3.02 -2.60 -3.59
N VAL A 238 2.35 -3.76 -3.64
CA VAL A 238 1.32 -4.12 -4.62
C VAL A 238 -0.06 -4.19 -3.95
N PRO A 239 -1.17 -4.33 -4.71
CA PRO A 239 -2.49 -4.54 -4.11
C PRO A 239 -2.52 -5.84 -3.31
N ARG A 240 -2.99 -5.77 -2.06
CA ARG A 240 -3.03 -6.92 -1.12
C ARG A 240 -3.70 -8.18 -1.69
N LYS A 241 -4.72 -8.00 -2.55
CA LYS A 241 -5.44 -9.12 -3.19
C LYS A 241 -4.56 -9.91 -4.17
N GLU A 242 -3.55 -9.28 -4.76
CA GLU A 242 -2.69 -9.87 -5.80
C GLU A 242 -1.36 -10.39 -5.23
N GLU A 243 -0.96 -9.92 -4.05
CA GLU A 243 0.35 -10.18 -3.43
C GLU A 243 0.67 -11.68 -3.31
N ALA A 244 -0.24 -12.47 -2.75
CA ALA A 244 0.00 -13.91 -2.56
C ALA A 244 0.18 -14.68 -3.88
N GLN A 245 -0.61 -14.34 -4.91
CA GLN A 245 -0.50 -14.97 -6.23
C GLN A 245 0.79 -14.54 -6.93
N LEU A 246 1.15 -13.26 -6.81
CA LEU A 246 2.37 -12.69 -7.37
C LEU A 246 3.62 -13.37 -6.78
N ASP A 247 3.68 -13.52 -5.45
CA ASP A 247 4.78 -14.21 -4.77
C ASP A 247 4.91 -15.68 -5.17
N LYS A 248 3.77 -16.38 -5.32
CA LYS A 248 3.78 -17.77 -5.82
C LYS A 248 4.38 -17.85 -7.21
N ARG A 249 4.00 -16.94 -8.11
CA ARG A 249 4.54 -16.89 -9.48
C ARG A 249 6.02 -16.52 -9.51
N TRP A 250 6.45 -15.59 -8.66
CA TRP A 250 7.86 -15.25 -8.50
C TRP A 250 8.70 -16.46 -8.08
N ARG A 251 8.31 -17.17 -7.02
CA ARG A 251 9.01 -18.38 -6.57
C ARG A 251 9.07 -19.45 -7.67
N ALA A 252 7.97 -19.65 -8.39
CA ALA A 252 7.92 -20.60 -9.50
C ALA A 252 8.89 -20.21 -10.64
N ALA A 253 8.94 -18.94 -11.02
CA ALA A 253 9.87 -18.45 -12.04
C ALA A 253 11.34 -18.62 -11.60
N GLN A 254 11.66 -18.36 -10.33
CA GLN A 254 13.00 -18.63 -9.78
C GLN A 254 13.40 -20.10 -9.88
N GLN A 255 12.49 -21.00 -9.48
CA GLN A 255 12.73 -22.45 -9.56
C GLN A 255 12.90 -22.92 -11.00
N GLN A 256 12.08 -22.41 -11.92
CA GLN A 256 12.19 -22.72 -13.35
C GLN A 256 13.51 -22.26 -13.93
N PHE A 257 13.96 -21.04 -13.61
CA PHE A 257 15.24 -20.51 -14.07
C PHE A 257 16.42 -21.32 -13.54
N HIS A 258 16.45 -21.64 -12.24
CA HIS A 258 17.49 -22.49 -11.67
C HIS A 258 17.52 -23.88 -12.32
N LYS A 259 16.36 -24.50 -12.55
CA LYS A 259 16.28 -25.80 -13.20
C LYS A 259 16.80 -25.74 -14.64
N ALA A 260 16.42 -24.70 -15.39
CA ALA A 260 16.88 -24.50 -16.76
C ALA A 260 18.41 -24.31 -16.80
N LEU A 261 18.95 -23.49 -15.90
CA LEU A 261 20.38 -23.22 -15.82
C LEU A 261 21.17 -24.50 -15.49
N ALA A 262 20.77 -25.24 -14.44
CA ALA A 262 21.40 -26.50 -14.09
C ALA A 262 21.34 -27.54 -15.21
N ALA A 263 20.23 -27.57 -15.97
CA ALA A 263 20.11 -28.46 -17.13
C ALA A 263 21.01 -28.03 -18.30
N ALA A 264 21.23 -26.74 -18.50
CA ALA A 264 22.19 -26.23 -19.49
C ALA A 264 23.64 -26.53 -19.07
N GLU A 265 23.97 -26.32 -17.79
CA GLU A 265 25.28 -26.67 -17.21
C GLU A 265 25.59 -28.16 -17.37
N SER A 266 24.64 -29.03 -17.01
CA SER A 266 24.77 -30.48 -17.17
C SER A 266 24.97 -30.91 -18.63
N ARG A 267 24.21 -30.32 -19.58
CA ARG A 267 24.38 -30.61 -21.02
C ARG A 267 25.71 -30.12 -21.56
N ALA A 268 26.14 -28.92 -21.18
CA ALA A 268 27.43 -28.38 -21.56
C ALA A 268 28.57 -29.27 -21.03
N TRP A 269 28.50 -29.66 -19.76
CA TRP A 269 29.47 -30.58 -19.16
C TRP A 269 29.45 -31.96 -19.83
N ALA A 270 28.29 -32.54 -20.13
CA ALA A 270 28.22 -33.82 -20.82
C ALA A 270 28.89 -33.79 -22.21
N SER A 271 28.69 -32.69 -22.95
CA SER A 271 29.36 -32.45 -24.24
C SER A 271 30.88 -32.32 -24.08
N GLU A 272 31.31 -31.52 -23.10
CA GLU A 272 32.72 -31.31 -22.77
C GLU A 272 33.39 -32.63 -22.34
N LEU A 273 32.77 -33.38 -21.43
CA LEU A 273 33.26 -34.68 -20.95
C LEU A 273 33.39 -35.67 -22.11
N LYS A 274 32.45 -35.68 -23.06
CA LYS A 274 32.55 -36.52 -24.27
C LYS A 274 33.79 -36.14 -25.10
N ASN A 275 34.09 -34.85 -25.23
CA ASN A 275 35.28 -34.36 -25.92
C ASN A 275 36.56 -34.77 -25.16
N ILE A 276 36.60 -34.56 -23.84
CA ILE A 276 37.71 -34.99 -22.95
C ILE A 276 37.94 -36.49 -23.05
N SER A 277 36.89 -37.32 -22.95
CA SER A 277 36.99 -38.78 -23.06
C SER A 277 37.53 -39.22 -24.43
N ARG A 278 37.12 -38.55 -25.52
CA ARG A 278 37.64 -38.84 -26.86
C ARG A 278 39.13 -38.51 -26.97
N ARG A 279 39.55 -37.35 -26.45
CA ARG A 279 40.96 -36.94 -26.39
C ARG A 279 41.79 -37.92 -25.55
N ALA A 280 41.30 -38.29 -24.38
CA ALA A 280 41.94 -39.27 -23.50
C ALA A 280 42.12 -40.64 -24.16
N ALA A 281 41.12 -41.10 -24.92
CA ALA A 281 41.19 -42.37 -25.66
C ALA A 281 42.24 -42.33 -26.78
N LEU A 282 42.40 -41.21 -27.49
CA LEU A 282 43.49 -41.03 -28.47
C LEU A 282 44.86 -41.03 -27.78
N CYS A 283 45.00 -40.28 -26.67
CA CYS A 283 46.23 -40.30 -25.87
C CYS A 283 46.57 -41.73 -25.43
N TYR A 284 45.60 -42.49 -24.93
CA TYR A 284 45.81 -43.89 -24.57
C TYR A 284 46.32 -44.73 -25.74
N GLN A 285 45.76 -44.58 -26.94
CA GLN A 285 46.23 -45.32 -28.13
C GLN A 285 47.69 -44.99 -28.48
N TRP A 286 48.07 -43.72 -28.47
CA TRP A 286 49.45 -43.30 -28.72
C TRP A 286 50.40 -43.72 -27.60
N GLU A 287 49.97 -43.63 -26.34
CA GLU A 287 50.72 -44.12 -25.18
C GLU A 287 51.03 -45.62 -25.30
N GLN A 288 50.05 -46.44 -25.71
CA GLN A 288 50.29 -47.87 -25.95
C GLN A 288 51.27 -48.10 -27.11
N ALA A 289 51.13 -47.37 -28.22
CA ALA A 289 52.07 -47.48 -29.35
C ALA A 289 53.51 -47.07 -28.98
N ALA A 290 53.66 -46.07 -28.08
CA ALA A 290 54.97 -45.64 -27.56
C ALA A 290 55.59 -46.71 -26.65
N LEU A 291 54.78 -47.39 -25.83
CA LEU A 291 55.25 -48.45 -24.93
C LEU A 291 55.67 -49.71 -25.68
N THR A 292 55.01 -50.02 -26.81
CA THR A 292 55.31 -51.19 -27.66
C THR A 292 56.26 -50.89 -28.81
N ASP A 293 56.89 -49.70 -28.83
CA ASP A 293 57.80 -49.22 -29.89
C ASP A 293 57.24 -49.41 -31.31
N SER A 294 55.91 -49.31 -31.47
CA SER A 294 55.20 -49.63 -32.72
C SER A 294 55.23 -48.50 -33.75
N GLY A 295 55.96 -47.41 -33.46
CA GLY A 295 56.09 -46.22 -34.30
C GLY A 295 54.86 -45.32 -34.23
N ILE A 296 55.06 -44.03 -33.96
CA ILE A 296 53.99 -43.02 -33.92
C ILE A 296 54.30 -41.96 -34.97
N ASP A 297 53.35 -41.72 -35.89
CA ASP A 297 53.41 -40.55 -36.76
C ASP A 297 52.89 -39.32 -36.00
N ALA A 298 53.82 -38.54 -35.46
CA ALA A 298 53.51 -37.34 -34.68
C ALA A 298 52.71 -36.30 -35.49
N ASN A 299 52.90 -36.22 -36.81
CA ASN A 299 52.15 -35.27 -37.64
C ASN A 299 50.70 -35.72 -37.80
N ASN A 300 50.47 -37.01 -38.04
CA ASN A 300 49.11 -37.55 -38.11
C ASN A 300 48.40 -37.46 -36.75
N ALA A 301 49.09 -37.79 -35.64
CA ALA A 301 48.55 -37.66 -34.30
C ALA A 301 48.13 -36.21 -33.98
N ARG A 302 48.95 -35.23 -34.35
CA ARG A 302 48.61 -33.80 -34.21
C ARG A 302 47.39 -33.43 -35.05
N ALA A 303 47.30 -33.87 -36.30
CA ALA A 303 46.16 -33.59 -37.16
C ALA A 303 44.85 -34.16 -36.59
N GLU A 304 44.87 -35.38 -36.04
CA GLU A 304 43.71 -36.00 -35.38
C GLU A 304 43.31 -35.26 -34.09
N TRP A 305 44.29 -34.80 -33.31
CA TRP A 305 44.06 -34.01 -32.10
C TRP A 305 43.41 -32.65 -32.38
N ASP A 306 43.89 -31.96 -33.41
CA ASP A 306 43.43 -30.63 -33.80
C ASP A 306 42.06 -30.68 -34.50
N ALA A 307 41.67 -31.83 -35.07
CA ALA A 307 40.36 -32.06 -35.67
C ALA A 307 39.21 -32.14 -34.64
N LEU A 308 39.52 -32.32 -33.36
CA LEU A 308 38.52 -32.39 -32.29
C LEU A 308 38.04 -31.00 -31.86
N PRO A 309 36.81 -30.86 -31.35
CA PRO A 309 36.30 -29.57 -30.89
C PRO A 309 37.20 -28.94 -29.82
N ALA A 310 37.19 -27.61 -29.75
CA ALA A 310 37.87 -26.88 -28.70
C ALA A 310 37.30 -27.24 -27.32
N LEU A 311 38.17 -27.27 -26.31
CA LEU A 311 37.80 -27.45 -24.91
C LEU A 311 37.70 -26.11 -24.20
N ASN A 312 37.08 -26.11 -23.03
CA ASN A 312 37.27 -25.04 -22.07
C ASN A 312 38.77 -24.93 -21.70
N SER A 313 39.24 -23.69 -21.60
CA SER A 313 40.60 -23.32 -21.16
C SER A 313 41.11 -24.14 -19.97
N ALA A 314 40.26 -24.43 -18.97
CA ALA A 314 40.66 -25.18 -17.78
C ALA A 314 41.06 -26.64 -18.05
N HIS A 315 40.45 -27.30 -19.06
CA HIS A 315 40.74 -28.70 -19.39
C HIS A 315 41.76 -28.84 -20.51
N ALA A 316 41.83 -27.83 -21.38
CA ALA A 316 42.67 -27.83 -22.57
C ALA A 316 44.15 -28.03 -22.22
N GLU A 317 44.65 -27.34 -21.18
CA GLU A 317 46.07 -27.40 -20.81
C GLU A 317 46.50 -28.80 -20.36
N ALA A 318 45.77 -29.41 -19.43
CA ALA A 318 46.11 -30.73 -18.90
C ALA A 318 46.06 -31.82 -19.99
N LEU A 319 45.08 -31.74 -20.89
CA LEU A 319 44.96 -32.67 -22.01
C LEU A 319 46.04 -32.45 -23.08
N GLU A 320 46.42 -31.20 -23.36
CA GLU A 320 47.54 -30.91 -24.26
C GLU A 320 48.86 -31.41 -23.67
N GLN A 321 49.09 -31.25 -22.35
CA GLN A 321 50.27 -31.84 -21.69
C GLN A 321 50.28 -33.36 -21.82
N ARG A 322 49.15 -34.03 -21.57
CA ARG A 322 49.04 -35.49 -21.77
C ARG A 322 49.32 -35.88 -23.23
N PHE A 323 48.78 -35.14 -24.21
CA PHE A 323 49.06 -35.37 -25.63
C PHE A 323 50.55 -35.35 -25.94
N GLN A 324 51.27 -34.32 -25.50
CA GLN A 324 52.71 -34.19 -25.79
C GLN A 324 53.50 -35.36 -25.22
N LEU A 325 53.17 -35.77 -24.00
CA LEU A 325 53.81 -36.90 -23.33
C LEU A 325 53.45 -38.23 -23.99
N ALA A 326 52.22 -38.39 -24.50
CA ALA A 326 51.72 -39.61 -25.14
C ALA A 326 52.51 -40.02 -26.41
N LEU A 327 53.22 -39.08 -27.04
CA LEU A 327 54.05 -39.36 -28.22
C LEU A 327 55.45 -39.90 -27.87
N SER A 328 55.77 -40.00 -26.58
CA SER A 328 57.07 -40.47 -26.09
C SER A 328 56.89 -41.54 -25.02
N ARG A 329 57.85 -42.45 -24.90
CA ARG A 329 57.82 -43.47 -23.85
C ARG A 329 58.19 -42.83 -22.50
N PRO A 330 57.30 -42.85 -21.49
CA PRO A 330 57.63 -42.36 -20.15
C PRO A 330 58.61 -43.29 -19.43
N ASP A 331 59.28 -42.78 -18.41
CA ASP A 331 60.06 -43.62 -17.50
C ASP A 331 59.16 -44.44 -16.55
N ASP A 332 59.72 -45.53 -16.01
CA ASP A 332 58.97 -46.46 -15.17
C ASP A 332 58.44 -45.81 -13.88
N ALA A 333 59.12 -44.79 -13.35
CA ALA A 333 58.69 -44.05 -12.17
C ALA A 333 57.42 -43.23 -12.46
N THR A 334 57.36 -42.58 -13.62
CA THR A 334 56.21 -41.82 -14.10
C THR A 334 55.02 -42.76 -14.35
N LEU A 335 55.27 -43.93 -14.97
CA LEU A 335 54.24 -44.94 -15.17
C LEU A 335 53.65 -45.42 -13.84
N ALA A 336 54.49 -45.71 -12.83
CA ALA A 336 54.05 -46.13 -11.50
C ALA A 336 53.22 -45.05 -10.79
N ASN A 337 53.67 -43.78 -10.83
CA ASN A 337 52.95 -42.66 -10.23
C ASN A 337 51.59 -42.40 -10.92
N ASN A 338 51.54 -42.50 -12.24
CA ASN A 338 50.30 -42.38 -13.00
C ASN A 338 49.31 -43.50 -12.65
N LEU A 339 49.81 -44.72 -12.48
CA LEU A 339 48.99 -45.86 -12.07
C LEU A 339 48.39 -45.63 -10.69
N GLU A 340 49.19 -45.22 -9.70
CA GLU A 340 48.70 -44.90 -8.35
C GLU A 340 47.63 -43.80 -8.41
N THR A 341 47.89 -42.72 -9.14
CA THR A 341 46.96 -41.60 -9.32
C THR A 341 45.62 -42.07 -9.90
N LYS A 342 45.65 -42.85 -10.99
CA LYS A 342 44.43 -43.41 -11.60
C LYS A 342 43.72 -44.39 -10.66
N GLN A 343 44.44 -45.26 -9.96
CA GLN A 343 43.84 -46.23 -9.02
C GLN A 343 43.12 -45.54 -7.86
N VAL A 344 43.75 -44.53 -7.25
CA VAL A 344 43.16 -43.73 -6.17
C VAL A 344 41.93 -42.99 -6.68
N ALA A 345 42.01 -42.34 -7.85
CA ALA A 345 40.88 -41.61 -8.40
C ALA A 345 39.71 -42.54 -8.78
N CYS A 346 39.98 -43.69 -9.41
CA CYS A 346 38.97 -44.72 -9.70
C CYS A 346 38.31 -45.25 -8.43
N LEU A 347 39.08 -45.53 -7.37
CA LEU A 347 38.53 -45.96 -6.09
C LEU A 347 37.54 -44.92 -5.54
N LYS A 348 37.93 -43.64 -5.53
CA LYS A 348 37.06 -42.55 -5.06
C LYS A 348 35.81 -42.42 -5.92
N LEU A 349 35.94 -42.51 -7.25
CA LEU A 349 34.81 -42.52 -8.19
C LEU A 349 33.85 -43.67 -7.93
N GLU A 350 34.36 -44.89 -7.75
CA GLU A 350 33.55 -46.08 -7.44
C GLU A 350 32.74 -45.88 -6.15
N VAL A 351 33.32 -45.23 -5.13
CA VAL A 351 32.56 -44.93 -3.91
C VAL A 351 31.50 -43.85 -4.14
N LEU A 352 31.83 -42.79 -4.87
CA LEU A 352 30.91 -41.67 -5.10
C LEU A 352 29.75 -42.04 -6.04
N LEU A 353 30.02 -42.88 -7.04
CA LEU A 353 29.07 -43.40 -8.01
C LEU A 353 28.35 -44.66 -7.54
N GLU A 354 28.64 -45.15 -6.34
CA GLU A 354 28.06 -46.37 -5.75
C GLU A 354 28.30 -47.63 -6.61
N LEU A 355 29.44 -47.68 -7.29
CA LEU A 355 29.91 -48.84 -8.04
C LEU A 355 30.71 -49.78 -7.13
N GLU A 356 30.76 -51.06 -7.49
CA GLU A 356 31.58 -52.05 -6.80
C GLU A 356 33.06 -51.87 -7.12
N SER A 357 33.91 -51.87 -6.08
CA SER A 357 35.36 -51.84 -6.24
C SER A 357 35.91 -53.26 -6.37
N PRO A 358 37.02 -53.47 -7.12
CA PRO A 358 37.64 -54.78 -7.19
C PRO A 358 38.04 -55.29 -5.79
N PRO A 359 38.08 -56.61 -5.56
CA PRO A 359 38.34 -57.21 -4.24
C PRO A 359 39.61 -56.68 -3.56
N GLU A 360 40.66 -56.44 -4.34
CA GLU A 360 41.96 -55.95 -3.87
C GLU A 360 41.91 -54.54 -3.26
N TYR A 361 40.87 -53.74 -3.55
CA TYR A 361 40.73 -52.36 -3.07
C TYR A 361 39.67 -52.19 -1.98
N GLN A 362 39.10 -53.27 -1.43
CA GLN A 362 38.01 -53.18 -0.46
C GLN A 362 38.43 -52.51 0.86
N ASP A 363 39.65 -52.76 1.33
CA ASP A 363 40.19 -52.11 2.54
C ASP A 363 40.39 -50.60 2.32
N ALA A 364 40.95 -50.22 1.17
CA ALA A 364 41.13 -48.82 0.78
C ALA A 364 39.77 -48.11 0.58
N ARG A 365 38.78 -48.81 0.02
CA ARG A 365 37.40 -48.32 -0.11
C ARG A 365 36.80 -47.97 1.25
N MET A 366 36.91 -48.89 2.21
CA MET A 366 36.41 -48.69 3.58
C MET A 366 37.12 -47.51 4.26
N ALA A 367 38.44 -47.42 4.13
CA ALA A 367 39.22 -46.30 4.67
C ALA A 367 38.75 -44.95 4.14
N TYR A 368 38.55 -44.85 2.82
CA TYR A 368 38.04 -43.62 2.19
C TYR A 368 36.62 -43.28 2.63
N GLN A 369 35.73 -44.27 2.80
CA GLN A 369 34.37 -44.05 3.30
C GLN A 369 34.37 -43.48 4.73
N VAL A 370 35.24 -44.01 5.61
CA VAL A 370 35.40 -43.52 6.99
C VAL A 370 35.97 -42.10 6.99
N GLU A 371 36.99 -41.83 6.17
CA GLU A 371 37.56 -40.50 6.01
C GLU A 371 36.48 -39.48 5.61
N ARG A 372 35.67 -39.82 4.60
CA ARG A 372 34.61 -38.94 4.08
C ARG A 372 33.51 -38.67 5.12
N LEU A 373 33.10 -39.69 5.87
CA LEU A 373 32.17 -39.54 6.99
C LEU A 373 32.75 -38.62 8.07
N SER A 374 34.03 -38.80 8.42
CA SER A 374 34.70 -37.96 9.41
C SER A 374 34.81 -36.50 8.98
N ALA A 375 35.12 -36.25 7.71
CA ALA A 375 35.20 -34.91 7.13
C ALA A 375 33.81 -34.23 7.09
N SER A 376 32.76 -34.99 6.75
CA SER A 376 31.37 -34.51 6.79
C SER A 376 30.94 -34.10 8.21
N ILE A 377 31.26 -34.91 9.22
CA ILE A 377 30.99 -34.59 10.64
C ILE A 377 31.71 -33.30 11.07
N LYS A 378 32.93 -33.08 10.59
CA LYS A 378 33.73 -31.88 10.88
C LYS A 378 33.35 -30.65 10.04
N LYS A 379 32.37 -30.77 9.11
CA LYS A 379 32.03 -29.75 8.10
C LYS A 379 33.22 -29.32 7.24
N GLU A 380 34.19 -30.21 7.03
CA GLU A 380 35.35 -29.99 6.14
C GLU A 380 35.00 -30.40 4.70
N THR A 381 33.92 -29.85 4.15
CA THR A 381 33.41 -30.22 2.82
C THR A 381 34.30 -29.72 1.68
N ASP A 382 35.02 -28.61 1.87
CA ASP A 382 35.88 -27.99 0.85
C ASP A 382 37.07 -28.86 0.44
N LYS A 383 37.39 -29.91 1.20
CA LYS A 383 38.47 -30.85 0.89
C LYS A 383 38.01 -32.06 0.08
N GLN A 384 36.71 -32.21 -0.17
CA GLN A 384 36.17 -33.37 -0.89
C GLN A 384 36.14 -33.07 -2.39
N GLN A 385 36.86 -33.89 -3.17
CA GLN A 385 36.87 -33.79 -4.63
C GLN A 385 35.51 -34.19 -5.19
N SER A 386 35.02 -33.45 -6.20
CA SER A 386 33.79 -33.81 -6.91
C SER A 386 34.01 -35.01 -7.83
N VAL A 387 32.91 -35.60 -8.32
CA VAL A 387 32.99 -36.69 -9.30
C VAL A 387 33.61 -36.17 -10.59
N GLU A 388 33.26 -34.96 -11.00
CA GLU A 388 33.78 -34.27 -12.18
C GLU A 388 35.30 -34.04 -12.08
N ASP A 389 35.82 -33.60 -10.92
CA ASP A 389 37.26 -33.42 -10.70
C ASP A 389 38.03 -34.74 -10.81
N LEU A 390 37.46 -35.81 -10.25
CA LEU A 390 38.08 -37.15 -10.29
C LEU A 390 38.04 -37.75 -11.69
N LEU A 391 36.94 -37.55 -12.43
CA LEU A 391 36.85 -37.91 -13.85
C LEU A 391 37.90 -37.17 -14.67
N LEU A 392 38.08 -35.87 -14.45
CA LEU A 392 39.12 -35.11 -15.10
C LEU A 392 40.51 -35.65 -14.74
N THR A 393 40.74 -35.99 -13.45
CA THR A 393 42.00 -36.58 -12.99
C THR A 393 42.34 -37.86 -13.75
N VAL A 394 41.41 -38.83 -13.84
CA VAL A 394 41.69 -40.10 -14.55
C VAL A 394 41.88 -39.90 -16.05
N LEU A 395 41.15 -38.96 -16.67
CA LEU A 395 41.20 -38.68 -18.10
C LEU A 395 42.42 -37.84 -18.52
N THR A 396 43.04 -37.11 -17.61
CA THR A 396 44.23 -36.30 -17.88
C THR A 396 45.53 -36.96 -17.42
N THR A 397 45.46 -37.98 -16.56
CA THR A 397 46.63 -38.76 -16.16
C THR A 397 47.12 -39.62 -17.32
N GLY A 398 48.44 -39.62 -17.55
CA GLY A 398 49.09 -40.27 -18.70
C GLY A 398 49.15 -41.80 -18.64
N ALA A 399 50.12 -42.35 -19.38
CA ALA A 399 50.33 -43.79 -19.52
C ALA A 399 50.63 -44.47 -18.18
N VAL A 400 50.28 -45.76 -18.09
CA VAL A 400 50.54 -46.65 -16.95
C VAL A 400 51.32 -47.89 -17.44
N PRO A 401 51.89 -48.72 -16.54
CA PRO A 401 52.57 -49.95 -16.92
C PRO A 401 51.67 -50.87 -17.75
N ALA A 402 52.25 -51.52 -18.76
CA ALA A 402 51.50 -52.30 -19.76
C ALA A 402 50.67 -53.42 -19.12
N GLU A 403 51.18 -54.06 -18.07
CA GLU A 403 50.48 -55.10 -17.31
C GLU A 403 49.21 -54.62 -16.59
N ALA A 404 49.13 -53.32 -16.25
CA ALA A 404 48.00 -52.75 -15.51
C ALA A 404 47.04 -51.93 -16.40
N ALA A 405 47.44 -51.61 -17.63
CA ALA A 405 46.72 -50.73 -18.56
C ALA A 405 45.28 -51.17 -18.83
N ALA A 406 45.07 -52.43 -19.24
CA ALA A 406 43.74 -52.94 -19.56
C ALA A 406 42.80 -52.91 -18.34
N THR A 407 43.31 -53.27 -17.17
CA THR A 407 42.53 -53.32 -15.93
C THR A 407 42.10 -51.92 -15.47
N ILE A 408 43.00 -50.93 -15.51
CA ILE A 408 42.65 -49.58 -15.07
C ILE A 408 41.71 -48.88 -16.06
N GLU A 409 41.90 -49.06 -17.37
CA GLU A 409 40.99 -48.47 -18.38
C GLU A 409 39.57 -49.06 -18.26
N GLN A 410 39.43 -50.37 -18.01
CA GLN A 410 38.11 -50.97 -17.76
C GLN A 410 37.41 -50.35 -16.53
N ARG A 411 38.16 -50.03 -15.47
CA ARG A 411 37.62 -49.34 -14.28
C ARG A 411 37.19 -47.91 -14.61
N ILE A 412 37.98 -47.18 -15.40
CA ILE A 412 37.66 -45.82 -15.86
C ILE A 412 36.38 -45.84 -16.71
N GLU A 413 36.26 -46.78 -17.65
CA GLU A 413 35.06 -46.94 -18.48
C GLU A 413 33.82 -47.25 -17.63
N ASN A 414 33.94 -48.13 -16.63
CA ASN A 414 32.85 -48.43 -15.70
C ASN A 414 32.43 -47.17 -14.91
N CYS A 415 33.39 -46.35 -14.47
CA CYS A 415 33.11 -45.08 -13.80
C CYS A 415 32.41 -44.07 -14.74
N LEU A 416 32.87 -43.95 -15.99
CA LEU A 416 32.23 -43.08 -16.99
C LEU A 416 30.80 -43.53 -17.31
N ALA A 417 30.56 -44.84 -17.42
CA ALA A 417 29.22 -45.39 -17.60
C ALA A 417 28.33 -45.13 -16.37
N GLY A 418 28.86 -45.34 -15.17
CA GLY A 418 28.17 -45.04 -13.92
C GLY A 418 27.79 -43.57 -13.79
N TYR A 419 28.68 -42.65 -14.19
CA TYR A 419 28.40 -41.22 -14.22
C TYR A 419 27.25 -40.87 -15.17
N ARG A 420 27.32 -41.35 -16.43
CA ARG A 420 26.30 -41.10 -17.46
C ARG A 420 24.91 -41.62 -17.09
N ASN A 421 24.83 -42.68 -16.29
CA ASN A 421 23.54 -43.22 -15.83
C ASN A 421 22.92 -42.40 -14.69
N ARG A 422 23.72 -41.56 -14.01
CA ARG A 422 23.31 -40.78 -12.85
C ARG A 422 23.05 -39.31 -13.19
N SER A 423 23.77 -38.77 -14.18
CA SER A 423 23.60 -37.44 -14.77
C SER A 423 22.39 -37.38 -15.70
#